data_AF-A0A962NHU7-F1
#
_entry.id   AF-A0A962NHU7-F1
#
_cell.length_a   1.000
_cell.length_b   1.000
_cell.length_c   1.000
_cell.angle_alpha   90.00
_cell.angle_beta   90.00
_cell.angle_gamma   90.00
#
_symmetry.space_group_name_H-M   'P 1'
#
loop_
_entity.id
_entity.type
_entity.pdbx_description
1 polymer ?
#
loop_
_entity_poly.entity_id
_entity_poly.type
_entity_poly.pdbx_seq_one_letter_code
_entity_poly.pdbx_strand_id
1 'polypeptide(L)'
;MVNSADAARLPAEQRHAEELQRLAEQDRDPKPTGWRLSPRAVRRFIVGDGQLGIARKFYGDDPLVDRAIVSLMGHQGLLLVGEPGTA
;
A
#
# COMPACT_ATOMS: atom_id res chain seq x y z
N MET A 1 -0.45 -13.27 -25.64
CA MET A 1 -0.98 -11.90 -25.53
C MET A 1 -1.86 -11.88 -24.30
N VAL A 2 -1.38 -11.31 -23.19
CA VAL A 2 -2.14 -11.27 -21.93
C VAL A 2 -3.19 -10.17 -22.01
N ASN A 3 -4.46 -10.56 -21.89
CA ASN A 3 -5.62 -9.70 -21.92
C ASN A 3 -5.61 -8.78 -20.68
N SER A 4 -5.88 -7.48 -20.82
CA SER A 4 -5.79 -6.49 -19.71
C SER A 4 -6.65 -6.83 -18.48
N ALA A 5 -7.65 -7.71 -18.62
CA ALA A 5 -8.44 -8.25 -17.52
C ALA A 5 -7.70 -9.27 -16.62
N ASP A 6 -6.55 -9.79 -17.06
CA ASP A 6 -5.73 -10.75 -16.31
C ASP A 6 -4.83 -10.05 -15.27
N ALA A 7 -4.39 -8.82 -15.57
CA ALA A 7 -3.62 -7.99 -14.65
C ALA A 7 -4.40 -7.62 -13.37
N ALA A 8 -5.74 -7.53 -13.46
CA ALA A 8 -6.63 -7.32 -12.32
C ALA A 8 -6.71 -8.54 -11.37
N ARG A 9 -6.31 -9.74 -11.83
CA ARG A 9 -6.25 -10.97 -11.02
C ARG A 9 -4.90 -11.20 -10.35
N LEU A 10 -3.85 -10.50 -10.78
CA LEU A 10 -2.53 -10.61 -10.15
C LEU A 10 -2.54 -9.99 -8.74
N PRO A 11 -1.79 -10.57 -7.79
CA PRO A 11 -1.62 -9.97 -6.48
C PRO A 11 -0.97 -8.59 -6.60
N ALA A 12 -1.27 -7.70 -5.66
CA ALA A 12 -0.85 -6.30 -5.71
C ALA A 12 0.68 -6.15 -5.78
N GLU A 13 1.42 -7.06 -5.15
CA GLU A 13 2.88 -7.12 -5.14
C GLU A 13 3.47 -7.39 -6.52
N GLN A 14 2.75 -8.15 -7.37
CA GLN A 14 3.18 -8.40 -8.75
C GLN A 14 2.72 -7.28 -9.67
N ARG A 15 1.47 -6.80 -9.53
CA ARG A 15 0.93 -5.71 -10.35
C ARG A 15 1.74 -4.43 -10.22
N HIS A 16 2.17 -4.11 -9.00
CA HIS A 16 2.86 -2.86 -8.67
C HIS A 16 4.33 -3.09 -8.31
N ALA A 17 4.94 -4.16 -8.82
CA ALA A 17 6.33 -4.53 -8.50
C ALA A 17 7.32 -3.39 -8.75
N GLU A 18 7.18 -2.67 -9.86
CA GLU A 18 8.06 -1.55 -10.22
C GLU A 18 7.88 -0.33 -9.30
N GLU A 19 6.66 -0.04 -8.86
CA GLU A 19 6.39 1.01 -7.86
C GLU A 19 6.98 0.63 -6.50
N LEU A 20 6.81 -0.63 -6.09
CA LEU A 20 7.32 -1.15 -4.82
C LEU A 20 8.85 -1.18 -4.79
N GLN A 21 9.50 -1.51 -5.91
CA GLN A 21 10.96 -1.48 -6.03
C GLN A 21 11.49 -0.05 -5.87
N ARG A 22 10.92 0.92 -6.61
CA ARG A 22 11.29 2.34 -6.49
C ARG A 22 11.12 2.87 -5.07
N LEU A 23 10.03 2.47 -4.39
CA LEU A 23 9.85 2.78 -2.97
C LEU A 23 10.95 2.18 -2.11
N ALA A 24 11.24 0.89 -2.29
CA ALA A 24 12.23 0.18 -1.50
C ALA A 24 13.64 0.78 -1.64
N GLU A 25 13.99 1.27 -2.83
CA GLU A 25 15.27 1.93 -3.11
C GLU A 25 15.43 3.26 -2.34
N GLN A 26 14.33 4.00 -2.19
CA GLN A 26 14.29 5.30 -1.49
C GLN A 26 13.89 5.21 -0.02
N ASP A 27 13.50 4.03 0.45
CA ASP A 27 13.07 3.80 1.82
C ASP A 27 14.28 3.70 2.76
N ARG A 28 14.45 4.74 3.58
CA ARG A 28 15.52 4.86 4.59
C ARG A 28 14.99 4.85 6.03
N ASP A 29 13.67 4.73 6.19
CA ASP A 29 13.01 4.80 7.48
C ASP A 29 13.07 3.45 8.22
N PRO A 30 12.94 3.44 9.57
CA PRO A 30 12.94 2.21 10.35
C PRO A 30 11.78 1.28 9.96
N LYS A 31 12.09 -0.02 9.90
CA LYS A 31 11.16 -1.08 9.49
C LYS A 31 10.85 -1.97 10.70
N PRO A 32 9.57 -2.21 11.02
CA PRO A 32 9.20 -3.22 12.00
C PRO A 32 9.69 -4.61 11.60
N THR A 33 9.83 -5.52 12.57
CA THR A 33 10.27 -6.89 12.32
C THR A 33 9.35 -7.59 11.32
N GLY A 34 9.93 -8.20 10.28
CA GLY A 34 9.19 -8.90 9.24
C GLY A 34 8.65 -8.03 8.10
N TRP A 35 8.85 -6.70 8.15
CA TRP A 35 8.39 -5.79 7.11
C TRP A 35 9.49 -5.53 6.06
N ARG A 36 9.10 -5.51 4.78
CA ARG A 36 10.01 -5.17 3.66
C ARG A 36 10.14 -3.65 3.46
N LEU A 37 9.10 -2.91 3.80
CA LEU A 37 8.97 -1.46 3.66
C LEU A 37 8.67 -0.82 5.02
N SER A 38 9.10 0.42 5.19
CA SER A 38 8.73 1.23 6.35
C SER A 38 7.24 1.62 6.31
N PRO A 39 6.65 1.97 7.45
CA PRO A 39 5.28 2.53 7.52
C PRO A 39 5.06 3.71 6.57
N ARG A 40 6.07 4.58 6.45
CA ARG A 40 6.04 5.75 5.56
C ARG A 40 6.06 5.34 4.09
N ALA A 41 6.86 4.34 3.72
CA ALA A 41 6.88 3.82 2.36
C ALA A 41 5.56 3.11 2.01
N VAL A 42 4.97 2.36 2.94
CA VAL A 42 3.64 1.73 2.77
C VAL A 42 2.55 2.79 2.58
N ARG A 43 2.56 3.86 3.38
CA ARG A 43 1.63 4.99 3.20
C ARG A 43 1.75 5.62 1.80
N ARG A 44 2.97 5.92 1.36
CA ARG A 44 3.25 6.46 0.00
C ARG A 44 2.77 5.52 -1.10
N PHE A 45 2.90 4.21 -0.92
CA PHE A 45 2.37 3.23 -1.86
C PHE A 45 0.85 3.32 -2.03
N ILE A 46 0.12 3.45 -0.92
CA ILE A 46 -1.35 3.39 -0.86
C ILE A 46 -1.99 4.73 -1.29
N VAL A 47 -1.54 5.82 -0.65
CA VAL A 47 -2.08 7.18 -0.86
C VAL A 47 -1.55 7.80 -2.16
N GLY A 48 -0.44 7.27 -2.69
CA GLY A 48 0.24 7.78 -3.86
C GLY A 48 1.37 8.74 -3.51
N ASP A 49 2.33 8.85 -4.41
CA ASP A 49 3.46 9.77 -4.33
C ASP A 49 3.81 10.23 -5.75
N GLY A 50 3.51 11.50 -6.04
CA GLY A 50 3.73 12.07 -7.36
C GLY A 50 5.21 12.26 -7.72
N GLN A 51 6.09 12.45 -6.73
CA GLN A 51 7.53 12.59 -6.98
C GLN A 51 8.15 11.25 -7.39
N LEU A 52 7.61 10.17 -6.85
CA LEU A 52 8.02 8.81 -7.15
C LEU A 52 7.27 8.18 -8.32
N GLY A 53 6.29 8.86 -8.92
CA GLY A 53 5.44 8.31 -9.97
C GLY A 53 4.65 7.08 -9.50
N ILE A 54 4.10 7.17 -8.28
CA ILE A 54 3.29 6.12 -7.64
C ILE A 54 1.85 6.58 -7.64
N ALA A 55 1.00 5.79 -8.30
CA ALA A 55 -0.42 6.12 -8.41
C ALA A 55 -1.14 5.84 -7.09
N ARG A 56 -2.12 6.68 -6.75
CA ARG A 56 -3.03 6.47 -5.61
C ARG A 56 -3.86 5.21 -5.85
N LYS A 57 -3.88 4.33 -4.84
CA LYS A 57 -4.59 3.04 -4.87
C LYS A 57 -5.83 3.04 -3.97
N PHE A 58 -5.84 3.90 -2.95
CA PHE A 58 -6.98 4.09 -2.06
C PHE A 58 -7.52 5.52 -2.22
N TYR A 59 -8.81 5.63 -2.56
CA TYR A 59 -9.53 6.89 -2.70
C TYR A 59 -10.55 7.01 -1.58
N GLY A 60 -10.07 7.36 -0.39
CA GLY A 60 -10.87 7.56 0.81
C GLY A 60 -10.11 8.43 1.80
N ASP A 61 -10.38 8.25 3.09
CA ASP A 61 -9.73 9.03 4.14
C ASP A 61 -8.27 8.59 4.36
N ASP A 62 -7.30 9.44 4.00
CA ASP A 62 -5.87 9.24 4.30
C ASP A 62 -5.62 8.90 5.79
N PRO A 63 -6.30 9.52 6.78
CA PRO A 63 -6.14 9.16 8.19
C PRO A 63 -6.57 7.72 8.52
N LEU A 64 -7.44 7.09 7.72
CA LEU A 64 -7.81 5.69 7.89
C LEU A 64 -6.63 4.78 7.54
N VAL A 65 -5.92 5.10 6.45
CA VAL A 65 -4.70 4.39 6.04
C VAL A 65 -3.64 4.50 7.13
N ASP A 66 -3.43 5.70 7.66
CA ASP A 66 -2.45 5.94 8.73
C ASP A 66 -2.77 5.11 9.99
N ARG A 67 -4.03 5.09 10.43
CA ARG A 67 -4.47 4.28 11.59
C ARG A 67 -4.26 2.78 11.33
N ALA A 68 -4.62 2.30 10.15
CA ALA A 68 -4.44 0.89 9.77
C ALA A 68 -2.96 0.49 9.83
N ILE A 69 -2.06 1.31 9.30
CA ILE A 69 -0.61 1.08 9.33
C ILE A 69 -0.12 1.01 10.79
N VAL A 70 -0.50 1.97 11.63
CA VAL A 70 -0.11 2.01 13.05
C VAL A 70 -0.61 0.79 13.82
N SER A 71 -1.86 0.35 13.59
CA SER A 71 -2.40 -0.86 14.21
C SER A 71 -1.62 -2.12 13.82
N LEU A 72 -1.26 -2.25 12.54
CA LEU A 72 -0.48 -3.39 12.04
C LEU A 72 0.96 -3.41 12.59
N MET A 73 1.56 -2.24 12.82
CA MET A 73 2.87 -2.15 13.49
C MET A 73 2.83 -2.72 14.91
N GLY A 74 1.69 -2.57 15.59
CA GLY A 74 1.45 -3.14 16.92
C GLY A 74 1.08 -4.63 16.94
N HIS A 75 1.18 -5.33 15.80
CA HIS A 75 0.74 -6.73 15.62
C HIS A 75 -0.75 -6.95 15.94
N GLN A 76 -1.56 -5.90 15.88
CA GLN A 76 -2.99 -6.01 16.11
C GLN A 76 -3.69 -6.39 14.79
N GLY A 77 -4.67 -7.30 14.88
CA GLY A 77 -5.55 -7.60 13.75
C GLY A 77 -6.45 -6.40 13.44
N LEU A 78 -6.75 -6.19 12.15
CA LEU A 78 -7.64 -5.13 11.68
C LEU A 78 -8.82 -5.74 10.92
N LEU A 79 -10.05 -5.35 11.29
CA LEU A 79 -11.25 -5.64 10.52
C LEU A 79 -11.80 -4.33 9.97
N LEU A 80 -11.80 -4.18 8.65
CA LEU A 80 -12.41 -3.03 7.97
C LEU A 80 -13.90 -3.33 7.77
N VAL A 81 -14.77 -2.54 8.41
CA VAL A 81 -16.23 -2.64 8.30
C VAL A 81 -16.76 -1.36 7.68
N GLY A 82 -17.59 -1.48 6.64
CA GLY A 82 -18.24 -0.36 5.97
C GLY A 82 -19.48 -0.83 5.20
N GLU A 83 -20.40 0.10 4.93
CA GLU A 83 -21.58 -0.15 4.09
C GLU A 83 -21.13 -0.50 2.65
N PRO A 84 -21.84 -1.39 1.95
CA PRO A 84 -21.45 -1.79 0.59
C PRO A 84 -21.46 -0.59 -0.35
N GLY A 85 -20.27 -0.24 -0.88
CA GLY A 85 -20.08 0.90 -1.79
C GLY A 85 -19.23 2.06 -1.25
N THR A 86 -18.71 1.97 -0.02
CA THR A 86 -17.80 2.98 0.57
C THR A 86 -16.38 2.46 0.85
N ALA A 87 -15.95 1.37 0.19
CA ALA A 87 -14.62 0.78 0.31
C ALA A 87 -13.99 0.53 -1.06
#